data_AF-A0A6H1CAC9-F1
#
_entry.id   AF-A0A6H1CAC9-F1
#
_cell.length_a   1.000
_cell.length_b   1.000
_cell.length_c   1.000
_cell.angle_alpha   90.00
_cell.angle_beta   90.00
_cell.angle_gamma   90.00
#
_symmetry.space_group_name_H-M   'P 1'
#
loop_
_entity.id
_entity.type
_entity.pdbx_description
1 polymer ?
#
loop_
_entity_poly.entity_id
_entity_poly.type
_entity_poly.pdbx_seq_one_letter_code
_entity_poly.pdbx_strand_id
1 'polypeptide(L)'
;MTAAHLPSDLAAYNDAARMSQAELVTALQQLLGAKLVAYLGGVKETRAVRQWAAGTRTIGNDTDLHRVRLAYRIARLITAGDTPAVAQVWFESLNPILDDRSPALLLREGELAEIGPHVLSAAREFAAAR
;
A
#
# COMPACT_ATOMS: atom_id res chain seq x y z
N MET A 1 -23.56 19.32 -5.94
CA MET A 1 -22.54 18.42 -6.51
C MET A 1 -21.38 18.39 -5.52
N THR A 2 -21.35 17.42 -4.60
CA THR A 2 -20.25 17.25 -3.66
C THR A 2 -19.08 16.64 -4.42
N ALA A 3 -18.06 17.45 -4.72
CA ALA A 3 -16.78 16.91 -5.17
C ALA A 3 -16.30 15.93 -4.10
N ALA A 4 -16.20 14.65 -4.46
CA ALA A 4 -15.56 13.66 -3.61
C ALA A 4 -14.12 14.15 -3.41
N HIS A 5 -13.82 14.68 -2.24
CA HIS A 5 -12.46 15.08 -1.89
C HIS A 5 -11.68 13.78 -1.77
N LEU A 6 -10.89 13.46 -2.81
CA LEU A 6 -9.84 12.45 -2.74
C LEU A 6 -9.13 12.65 -1.39
N PRO A 7 -9.01 11.63 -0.52
CA PRO A 7 -8.29 11.79 0.72
C PRO A 7 -6.92 12.38 0.41
N SER A 8 -6.64 13.54 0.97
CA SER A 8 -5.33 14.17 0.78
C SER A 8 -4.25 13.17 1.19
N ASP A 9 -3.08 13.25 0.55
CA ASP A 9 -1.92 12.43 0.89
C ASP A 9 -1.59 12.48 2.40
N LEU A 10 -1.86 13.64 3.02
CA LEU A 10 -1.75 13.86 4.47
C LEU A 10 -2.78 13.06 5.28
N ALA A 11 -4.02 12.94 4.82
CA ALA A 11 -5.04 12.13 5.47
C ALA A 11 -4.66 10.64 5.45
N ALA A 12 -4.23 10.13 4.29
CA ALA A 12 -3.76 8.75 4.17
C ALA A 12 -2.55 8.45 5.07
N TYR A 13 -1.61 9.41 5.18
CA TYR A 13 -0.49 9.32 6.11
C TYR A 13 -0.94 9.30 7.58
N ASN A 14 -1.83 10.22 7.97
CA ASN A 14 -2.30 10.31 9.36
C ASN A 14 -3.08 9.06 9.79
N ASP A 15 -3.93 8.53 8.91
CA ASP A 15 -4.65 7.28 9.13
C ASP A 15 -3.67 6.13 9.37
N ALA A 16 -2.68 5.98 8.47
CA ALA A 16 -1.66 4.96 8.57
C ALA A 16 -0.84 5.08 9.85
N ALA A 17 -0.56 6.30 10.34
CA ALA A 17 0.23 6.52 11.55
C ALA A 17 -0.55 6.19 12.84
N ARG A 18 -1.88 6.33 12.83
CA ARG A 18 -2.75 6.11 13.99
C ARG A 18 -3.25 4.68 14.12
N MET A 19 -3.32 3.94 13.03
CA MET A 19 -3.77 2.55 13.03
C MET A 19 -2.78 1.62 13.77
N SER A 20 -3.36 0.74 14.58
CA SER A 20 -2.68 -0.48 15.04
C SER A 20 -2.27 -1.34 13.83
N GLN A 21 -1.33 -2.27 14.03
CA GLN A 21 -0.91 -3.15 12.94
C GLN A 21 -2.06 -4.02 12.42
N ALA A 22 -2.97 -4.44 13.29
CA ALA A 22 -4.12 -5.25 12.92
C ALA A 22 -5.12 -4.47 12.06
N GLU A 23 -5.43 -3.23 12.44
CA GLU A 23 -6.28 -2.33 11.64
C GLU A 23 -5.64 -2.02 10.28
N LEU A 24 -4.34 -1.71 10.27
CA LEU A 24 -3.57 -1.43 9.06
C LEU A 24 -3.64 -2.62 8.08
N VAL A 25 -3.35 -3.83 8.55
CA VAL A 25 -3.35 -5.02 7.71
C VAL A 25 -4.77 -5.37 7.25
N THR A 26 -5.77 -5.20 8.11
CA THR A 26 -7.18 -5.40 7.75
C THR A 26 -7.59 -4.44 6.63
N ALA A 27 -7.31 -3.15 6.79
CA ALA A 27 -7.66 -2.14 5.80
C ALA A 27 -6.89 -2.38 4.48
N LEU A 28 -5.59 -2.68 4.55
CA LEU A 28 -4.80 -2.97 3.36
C LEU A 28 -5.27 -4.23 2.63
N GLN A 29 -5.67 -5.26 3.37
CA GLN A 29 -6.23 -6.48 2.79
C GLN A 29 -7.53 -6.22 2.01
N GLN A 30 -8.37 -5.28 2.46
CA GLN A 30 -9.58 -4.90 1.72
C GLN A 30 -9.27 -4.19 0.40
N LEU A 31 -8.14 -3.47 0.32
CA LEU A 31 -7.73 -2.76 -0.89
C LEU A 31 -6.97 -3.66 -1.87
N LEU A 32 -5.99 -4.41 -1.36
CA LEU A 32 -5.01 -5.12 -2.19
C LEU A 32 -5.18 -6.65 -2.19
N GLY A 33 -6.01 -7.19 -1.31
CA GLY A 33 -6.16 -8.64 -1.13
C GLY A 33 -5.02 -9.29 -0.34
N ALA A 34 -5.28 -10.47 0.23
CA ALA A 34 -4.36 -11.10 1.18
C ALA A 34 -3.02 -11.53 0.55
N LYS A 35 -3.00 -11.87 -0.75
CA LYS A 35 -1.78 -12.36 -1.44
C LYS A 35 -0.77 -11.24 -1.64
N LEU A 36 -1.21 -10.09 -2.13
CA LEU A 36 -0.35 -8.93 -2.34
C LEU A 36 0.15 -8.36 -1.00
N VAL A 37 -0.71 -8.36 0.03
CA VAL A 37 -0.30 -7.99 1.39
C VAL A 37 0.73 -8.96 1.97
N ALA A 38 0.61 -10.26 1.71
CA ALA A 38 1.61 -11.24 2.14
C ALA A 38 2.98 -10.94 1.49
N TYR A 39 2.98 -10.69 0.19
CA TYR A 39 4.18 -10.35 -0.57
C TYR A 39 4.85 -9.08 -0.03
N LEU A 40 4.08 -8.00 0.14
CA LEU A 40 4.55 -6.72 0.69
C LEU A 40 5.04 -6.88 2.14
N GLY A 41 4.28 -7.57 3.00
CA GLY A 41 4.66 -7.84 4.39
C GLY A 41 5.77 -8.88 4.55
N GLY A 42 6.26 -9.44 3.45
CA GLY A 42 7.41 -10.32 3.43
C GLY A 42 7.23 -11.74 3.91
N VAL A 43 6.00 -12.20 3.89
CA VAL A 43 5.63 -13.56 4.27
C VAL A 43 5.18 -14.34 3.05
N LYS A 44 5.45 -15.65 3.06
CA LYS A 44 5.11 -16.53 1.94
C LYS A 44 3.64 -16.97 1.95
N GLU A 45 2.93 -16.78 3.06
CA GLU A 45 1.60 -17.33 3.27
C GLU A 45 0.58 -16.29 3.73
N THR A 46 -0.63 -16.38 3.18
CA THR A 46 -1.75 -15.49 3.54
C THR A 46 -2.29 -15.76 4.95
N ARG A 47 -1.94 -16.91 5.55
CA ARG A 47 -2.24 -17.22 6.95
C ARG A 47 -1.61 -16.21 7.90
N ALA A 48 -0.35 -15.82 7.67
CA ALA A 48 0.32 -14.82 8.47
C ALA A 48 -0.42 -13.47 8.40
N VAL A 49 -0.89 -13.08 7.22
CA VAL A 49 -1.70 -11.86 7.03
C VAL A 49 -3.02 -11.92 7.81
N ARG A 50 -3.71 -13.08 7.81
CA ARG A 50 -4.92 -13.27 8.62
C ARG A 50 -4.64 -13.15 10.12
N GLN A 51 -3.52 -13.71 10.58
CA GLN A 51 -3.11 -13.62 11.98
C GLN A 51 -2.78 -12.17 12.39
N TRP A 52 -2.13 -11.41 11.50
CA TRP A 52 -1.91 -9.97 11.68
C TRP A 52 -3.20 -9.18 11.75
N ALA A 53 -4.12 -9.39 10.80
CA ALA A 53 -5.44 -8.75 10.81
C ALA A 53 -6.24 -9.07 12.08
N ALA A 54 -6.12 -10.30 12.60
CA ALA A 54 -6.75 -10.71 13.85
C ALA A 54 -6.03 -10.23 15.11
N GLY A 55 -4.87 -9.56 15.00
CA GLY A 55 -4.05 -9.13 16.14
C GLY A 55 -3.37 -10.27 16.91
N THR A 56 -3.55 -11.52 16.48
CA THR A 56 -2.94 -12.72 17.09
C THR A 56 -1.44 -12.86 16.82
N ARG A 57 -0.94 -12.10 15.84
CA ARG A 57 0.48 -11.99 15.48
C ARG A 57 0.75 -10.54 15.08
N THR A 58 1.98 -10.07 15.28
CA THR A 58 2.44 -8.77 14.78
C THR A 58 3.46 -8.93 13.65
N ILE A 59 3.63 -7.87 12.87
CA ILE A 59 4.78 -7.68 11.99
C ILE A 59 5.94 -7.28 12.89
N GLY A 60 6.89 -8.20 13.09
CA GLY A 60 8.01 -8.02 14.03
C GLY A 60 9.19 -7.23 13.46
N ASN A 61 9.23 -7.01 12.15
CA ASN A 61 10.30 -6.27 11.48
C ASN A 61 9.83 -4.86 11.14
N ASP A 62 10.54 -3.84 11.63
CA ASP A 62 10.22 -2.43 11.40
C ASP A 62 10.25 -2.06 9.92
N THR A 63 11.17 -2.63 9.14
CA THR A 63 11.26 -2.40 7.69
C THR A 63 10.04 -2.95 6.96
N ASP A 64 9.56 -4.13 7.33
CA ASP A 64 8.35 -4.71 6.75
C ASP A 64 7.10 -3.93 7.18
N LEU A 65 7.03 -3.48 8.44
CA LEU A 65 5.95 -2.63 8.92
C LEU A 65 5.91 -1.29 8.19
N HIS A 66 7.07 -0.65 8.00
CA HIS A 66 7.19 0.61 7.27
C HIS A 66 6.70 0.46 5.82
N ARG A 67 7.08 -0.64 5.15
CA ARG A 67 6.61 -0.98 3.81
C ARG A 67 5.12 -1.16 3.73
N VAL A 68 4.53 -1.89 4.69
CA VAL A 68 3.07 -2.12 4.75
C VAL A 68 2.33 -0.79 4.96
N ARG A 69 2.84 0.12 5.80
CA ARG A 69 2.28 1.47 5.97
C ARG A 69 2.36 2.28 4.68
N LEU A 70 3.51 2.25 4.00
CA LEU A 70 3.69 2.96 2.73
C LEU A 70 2.76 2.41 1.64
N ALA A 71 2.65 1.09 1.53
CA ALA A 71 1.74 0.45 0.59
C ALA A 71 0.29 0.82 0.86
N TYR A 72 -0.12 0.91 2.13
CA TYR A 72 -1.46 1.39 2.48
C TYR A 72 -1.70 2.83 2.05
N ARG A 73 -0.75 3.73 2.28
CA ARG A 73 -0.86 5.12 1.84
C ARG A 73 -1.04 5.22 0.32
N ILE A 74 -0.24 4.47 -0.45
CA ILE A 74 -0.33 4.41 -1.92
C ILE A 74 -1.69 3.83 -2.36
N ALA A 75 -2.11 2.71 -1.78
CA ALA A 75 -3.39 2.08 -2.13
C ALA A 75 -4.58 3.01 -1.81
N ARG A 76 -4.52 3.76 -0.70
CA ARG A 76 -5.54 4.76 -0.35
C ARG A 76 -5.58 5.94 -1.31
N LEU A 77 -4.43 6.43 -1.75
CA LEU A 77 -4.35 7.48 -2.77
C LEU A 77 -4.99 7.05 -4.08
N ILE A 78 -4.74 5.81 -4.53
CA ILE A 78 -5.33 5.30 -5.77
C ILE A 78 -6.84 5.08 -5.59
N THR A 79 -7.26 4.33 -4.57
CA THR A 79 -8.68 4.02 -4.32
C THR A 79 -9.54 5.22 -3.90
N ALA A 80 -8.92 6.38 -3.67
CA ALA A 80 -9.60 7.64 -3.49
C ALA A 80 -10.52 7.99 -4.68
N GLY A 81 -9.99 7.81 -5.90
CA GLY A 81 -10.66 8.16 -7.15
C GLY A 81 -11.03 6.94 -7.97
N ASP A 82 -10.86 5.74 -7.41
CA ASP A 82 -10.73 4.50 -8.16
C ASP A 82 -11.16 3.29 -7.35
N THR A 83 -11.17 2.11 -7.97
CA THR A 83 -11.57 0.87 -7.30
C THR A 83 -10.36 0.13 -6.70
N PRO A 84 -10.57 -0.72 -5.67
CA PRO A 84 -9.55 -1.65 -5.17
C PRO A 84 -8.89 -2.50 -6.27
N ALA A 85 -9.66 -2.89 -7.30
CA ALA A 85 -9.13 -3.64 -8.43
C ALA A 85 -8.08 -2.84 -9.22
N VAL A 86 -8.29 -1.53 -9.40
CA VAL A 86 -7.31 -0.66 -10.09
C VAL A 86 -6.05 -0.49 -9.24
N ALA A 87 -6.18 -0.35 -7.93
CA ALA A 87 -5.02 -0.34 -7.04
C ALA A 87 -4.22 -1.65 -7.12
N GLN A 88 -4.88 -2.81 -7.13
CA GLN A 88 -4.20 -4.10 -7.29
C GLN A 88 -3.42 -4.17 -8.60
N VAL A 89 -4.07 -3.85 -9.72
CA VAL A 89 -3.43 -3.83 -11.04
C VAL A 89 -2.27 -2.86 -11.06
N TRP A 90 -2.42 -1.65 -10.50
CA TRP A 90 -1.34 -0.65 -10.46
C TRP A 90 -0.11 -1.16 -9.71
N PHE A 91 -0.30 -1.85 -8.58
CA PHE A 91 0.81 -2.42 -7.81
C PHE A 91 1.53 -3.55 -8.57
N GLU A 92 0.80 -4.36 -9.34
CA GLU A 92 1.33 -5.53 -10.04
C GLU A 92 1.87 -5.21 -11.45
N SER A 93 1.41 -4.13 -12.06
CA SER A 93 1.76 -3.76 -13.44
C SER A 93 3.08 -3.01 -13.55
N LEU A 94 3.71 -3.09 -14.72
CA LEU A 94 4.87 -2.26 -15.06
C LEU A 94 4.44 -0.79 -15.11
N ASN A 95 5.15 0.06 -14.39
CA ASN A 95 4.82 1.48 -14.30
C ASN A 95 5.88 2.30 -15.05
N PRO A 96 5.52 3.03 -16.12
CA PRO A 96 6.47 3.83 -16.90
C PRO A 96 7.16 4.94 -16.11
N ILE A 97 6.54 5.43 -15.03
CA ILE A 97 7.16 6.44 -14.14
C ILE A 97 8.28 5.80 -13.31
N LEU A 98 8.27 4.47 -13.16
CA LEU A 98 9.19 3.70 -12.32
C LEU A 98 10.11 2.80 -13.15
N ASP A 99 10.51 3.27 -14.33
CA ASP A 99 11.37 2.55 -15.29
C ASP A 99 10.79 1.19 -15.70
N ASP A 100 9.47 1.14 -15.91
CA ASP A 100 8.74 -0.08 -16.26
C ASP A 100 8.90 -1.21 -15.22
N ARG A 101 9.07 -0.86 -13.94
CA ARG A 101 9.08 -1.83 -12.83
C ARG A 101 7.76 -1.83 -12.08
N SER A 102 7.40 -2.99 -11.53
CA SER A 102 6.23 -3.13 -10.66
C SER A 102 6.44 -2.37 -9.35
N PRO A 103 5.46 -1.54 -8.91
CA PRO A 103 5.52 -0.90 -7.60
C PRO A 103 5.64 -1.89 -6.44
N ALA A 104 4.94 -3.03 -6.49
CA ALA A 104 5.03 -4.04 -5.46
C ALA A 104 6.45 -4.63 -5.36
N LEU A 105 7.08 -4.91 -6.52
CA LEU A 105 8.45 -5.41 -6.60
C LEU A 105 9.44 -4.40 -6.02
N LEU A 106 9.32 -3.14 -6.43
CA LEU A 106 10.17 -2.05 -5.96
C LEU A 106 10.10 -1.86 -4.45
N LEU A 107 8.88 -1.85 -3.89
CA LEU A 107 8.70 -1.78 -2.45
C LEU A 107 9.27 -3.01 -1.74
N ARG A 108 9.19 -4.20 -2.37
CA ARG A 108 9.65 -5.46 -1.76
C ARG A 108 11.16 -5.59 -1.72
N GLU A 109 11.83 -5.25 -2.81
CA GLU A 109 13.24 -5.57 -3.06
C GLU A 109 14.16 -4.35 -3.02
N GLY A 110 13.61 -3.14 -3.22
CA GLY A 110 14.38 -1.91 -3.19
C GLY A 110 14.59 -1.36 -1.77
N GLU A 111 15.57 -0.47 -1.65
CA GLU A 111 15.81 0.27 -0.41
C GLU A 111 14.68 1.28 -0.18
N LEU A 112 13.86 1.03 0.84
CA LEU A 112 12.62 1.80 1.08
C LEU A 112 12.83 3.30 1.26
N ALA A 113 13.97 3.69 1.85
CA ALA A 113 14.31 5.09 2.03
C ALA A 113 14.51 5.83 0.70
N GLU A 114 15.00 5.13 -0.32
CA GLU A 114 15.26 5.67 -1.65
C GLU A 114 14.03 5.49 -2.55
N ILE A 115 13.54 4.25 -2.67
CA ILE A 115 12.49 3.91 -3.64
C ILE A 115 11.10 4.34 -3.18
N GLY A 116 10.85 4.39 -1.87
CA GLY A 116 9.54 4.69 -1.30
C GLY A 116 8.98 6.06 -1.75
N PRO A 117 9.76 7.15 -1.66
CA PRO A 117 9.37 8.46 -2.18
C PRO A 117 9.02 8.46 -3.68
N HIS A 118 9.77 7.71 -4.51
CA HIS A 118 9.51 7.61 -5.95
C HIS A 118 8.20 6.90 -6.25
N VAL A 119 7.95 5.75 -5.62
CA VAL A 119 6.70 4.99 -5.79
C VAL A 119 5.50 5.82 -5.33
N LEU A 120 5.63 6.54 -4.21
CA LEU A 120 4.57 7.43 -3.73
C LEU A 120 4.34 8.62 -4.68
N SER A 121 5.40 9.17 -5.31
CA SER A 121 5.25 10.21 -6.33
C SER A 121 4.50 9.71 -7.56
N ALA A 122 4.86 8.54 -8.07
CA ALA A 122 4.17 7.92 -9.20
C ALA A 122 2.67 7.68 -8.88
N ALA A 123 2.35 7.31 -7.64
CA ALA A 123 0.96 7.16 -7.22
C ALA A 123 0.20 8.50 -7.18
N ARG A 124 0.85 9.59 -6.76
CA ARG A 124 0.25 10.94 -6.81
C ARG A 124 0.01 11.39 -8.24
N GLU A 125 0.95 11.16 -9.14
CA GLU A 125 0.80 11.49 -10.56
C GLU A 125 -0.35 10.70 -11.20
N PHE A 126 -0.44 9.40 -10.90
CA PHE A 126 -1.58 8.57 -11.34
C PHE A 126 -2.91 9.11 -10.81
N ALA A 127 -2.99 9.46 -9.53
CA ALA A 127 -4.21 9.98 -8.91
C ALA A 127 -4.58 11.38 -9.43
N ALA A 128 -3.60 12.20 -9.84
CA ALA A 128 -3.83 13.53 -10.38
C ALA A 128 -4.22 13.54 -11.86
N ALA A 129 -3.88 12.50 -12.61
CA ALA A 129 -4.20 12.37 -14.03
C ALA A 129 -5.68 11.98 -14.31
N ARG A 130 -6.56 12.11 -13.30
CA ARG A 130 -7.95 11.63 -13.33
C ARG A 130 -8.98 12.74 -13.11
#